data_AF-A0A060YWQ2-F1
#
_entry.id   AF-A0A060YWQ2-F1
#
_cell.length_a   1.000
_cell.length_b   1.000
_cell.length_c   1.000
_cell.angle_alpha   90.00
_cell.angle_beta   90.00
_cell.angle_gamma   90.00
#
_symmetry.space_group_name_H-M   'P 1'
#
loop_
_entity.id
_entity.type
_entity.pdbx_description
1 polymer ?
#
loop_
_entity_poly.entity_id
_entity_poly.type
_entity_poly.pdbx_seq_one_letter_code
_entity_poly.pdbx_strand_id
1 'polypeptide(L)'
;MPLSAGLFKSERRNSCPQCPPRLHVQFLTPVLWSRVPNHFLKVDVSRVNDRHGWLVTCSEPLQFMSLHIPEENRSVDILELTEQKDLLKFHYHTLRLYSAVCALGNNRVAHALCSHADEAQLLYAIENKYMPGLLRTGYYDLLIDIHLR
;
A
#
# COMPACT_ATOMS: atom_id res chain seq x y z
N MET A 1 -29.63 -17.58 5.71
CA MET A 1 -28.31 -17.82 5.10
C MET A 1 -27.25 -17.70 6.19
N PRO A 2 -26.23 -18.56 6.22
CA PRO A 2 -25.16 -18.49 7.22
C PRO A 2 -24.26 -17.26 6.99
N LEU A 3 -23.61 -16.76 8.04
CA LEU A 3 -22.69 -15.62 7.95
C LEU A 3 -21.53 -15.87 6.97
N SER A 4 -21.06 -17.11 6.88
CA SER A 4 -20.01 -17.53 5.94
C SER A 4 -20.38 -17.26 4.47
N ALA A 5 -21.66 -17.42 4.10
CA ALA A 5 -22.15 -17.16 2.74
C ALA A 5 -22.21 -15.67 2.38
N GLY A 6 -22.27 -14.78 3.38
CA GLY A 6 -22.23 -13.33 3.17
C GLY A 6 -20.81 -12.78 3.00
N LEU A 7 -19.84 -13.34 3.73
CA LEU A 7 -18.46 -12.84 3.78
C LEU A 7 -17.58 -13.37 2.64
N PHE A 8 -17.76 -14.63 2.24
CA PHE A 8 -16.92 -15.26 1.23
C PHE A 8 -17.67 -15.35 -0.10
N LYS A 9 -17.12 -14.73 -1.16
CA LYS A 9 -17.71 -14.75 -2.51
C LYS A 9 -17.88 -16.18 -3.04
N SER A 10 -16.98 -17.10 -2.69
CA SER A 10 -17.05 -18.52 -3.08
C SER A 10 -18.22 -19.26 -2.43
N GLU A 11 -18.60 -18.89 -1.21
CA GLU A 11 -19.61 -19.58 -0.39
C GLU A 11 -21.02 -18.99 -0.54
N ARG A 12 -21.21 -18.01 -1.43
CA ARG A 12 -22.46 -17.25 -1.54
C ARG A 12 -23.70 -18.10 -1.83
N ARG A 13 -23.52 -19.25 -2.50
CA ARG A 13 -24.61 -20.20 -2.80
C ARG A 13 -24.74 -21.32 -1.77
N ASN A 14 -23.81 -21.42 -0.81
CA ASN A 14 -23.81 -22.50 0.16
C ASN A 14 -24.81 -22.22 1.28
N SER A 15 -25.74 -23.15 1.46
CA SER A 15 -26.76 -23.11 2.50
C SER A 15 -26.25 -23.62 3.84
N CYS A 16 -25.23 -24.49 3.84
CA CYS A 16 -24.61 -25.05 5.03
C CYS A 16 -23.62 -24.07 5.66
N PRO A 17 -23.63 -23.90 6.99
CA PRO A 17 -22.65 -23.07 7.68
C PRO A 17 -21.25 -23.69 7.58
N GLN A 18 -20.26 -22.85 7.27
CA GLN A 18 -18.84 -23.21 7.32
C GLN A 18 -18.11 -22.28 8.28
N CYS A 19 -17.01 -22.76 8.86
CA CYS A 19 -16.10 -21.96 9.69
C CYS A 19 -14.72 -21.90 9.03
N PRO A 20 -14.51 -21.02 8.02
CA PRO A 20 -13.22 -20.89 7.36
C PRO A 20 -12.12 -20.51 8.37
N PRO A 21 -10.91 -21.07 8.26
CA PRO A 21 -9.82 -20.84 9.21
C PRO A 21 -9.34 -19.39 9.23
N ARG A 22 -9.77 -18.57 8.26
CA ARG A 22 -9.48 -17.13 8.19
C ARG A 22 -10.24 -16.31 9.25
N LEU A 23 -11.33 -16.84 9.79
CA LEU A 23 -12.12 -16.15 10.81
C LEU A 23 -11.45 -16.34 12.17
N HIS A 24 -10.98 -15.24 12.75
CA HIS A 24 -10.39 -15.22 14.09
C HIS A 24 -11.06 -14.14 14.94
N VAL A 25 -11.21 -14.41 16.23
CA VAL A 25 -11.63 -13.41 17.21
C VAL A 25 -10.43 -12.50 17.49
N GLN A 26 -10.52 -11.25 17.06
CA GLN A 26 -9.51 -10.25 17.33
C GLN A 26 -9.80 -9.54 18.66
N PHE A 27 -8.75 -9.13 19.36
CA PHE A 27 -8.83 -8.34 20.58
C PHE A 27 -8.25 -6.95 20.34
N LEU A 28 -8.84 -5.94 20.98
CA LEU A 28 -8.32 -4.58 20.90
C LEU A 28 -7.04 -4.47 21.72
N THR A 29 -5.96 -4.08 21.06
CA THR A 29 -4.69 -3.75 21.72
C THR A 29 -4.65 -2.25 22.02
N PRO A 30 -4.43 -1.83 23.28
CA PRO A 30 -4.47 -0.42 23.65
C PRO A 30 -3.30 0.40 23.07
N VAL A 31 -2.19 -0.25 22.72
CA VAL A 31 -0.99 0.38 22.17
C VAL A 31 -0.56 -0.38 20.92
N LEU A 32 -0.23 0.37 19.88
CA LEU A 32 0.30 -0.13 18.61
C LEU A 32 1.60 0.60 18.28
N TRP A 33 2.48 -0.10 17.56
CA TRP A 33 3.69 0.52 17.02
C TRP A 33 3.37 1.21 15.70
N SER A 34 3.97 2.37 15.49
CA SER A 34 3.87 3.12 14.24
C SER A 34 5.26 3.67 13.91
N ARG A 35 5.61 3.62 12.63
CA ARG A 35 6.83 4.25 12.15
C ARG A 35 6.67 5.78 12.20
N VAL A 36 7.75 6.48 12.55
CA VAL A 36 7.84 7.93 12.43
C VAL A 36 8.35 8.31 11.03
N PRO A 37 7.73 9.27 10.32
CA PRO A 37 8.21 9.75 9.03
C PRO A 37 9.61 10.33 9.10
N ASN A 38 10.40 10.18 8.04
CA ASN A 38 11.77 10.71 7.99
C ASN A 38 11.80 12.25 7.83
N HIS A 39 10.77 12.82 7.19
CA HIS A 39 10.63 14.25 6.96
C HIS A 39 9.24 14.70 7.37
N PHE A 40 9.13 15.93 7.84
CA PHE A 40 7.88 16.57 8.22
C PHE A 40 7.66 17.83 7.38
N LEU A 41 6.39 18.19 7.19
CA LEU A 41 6.04 19.46 6.56
C LEU A 41 6.51 20.61 7.45
N LYS A 42 7.24 21.55 6.85
CA LYS A 42 7.64 22.79 7.52
C LYS A 42 6.49 23.78 7.42
N VAL A 43 5.99 24.20 8.57
CA VAL A 43 4.86 25.12 8.67
C VAL A 43 5.36 26.41 9.28
N ASP A 44 5.31 27.49 8.50
CA ASP A 44 5.68 28.82 8.97
C ASP A 44 4.42 29.56 9.40
N VAL A 45 4.46 30.12 10.61
CA VAL A 45 3.35 30.85 11.20
C VAL A 45 3.80 32.28 11.51
N SER A 46 3.14 33.27 10.91
CA SER A 46 3.44 34.68 11.11
C SER A 46 2.17 35.49 11.38
N ARG A 47 2.25 36.50 12.26
CA ARG A 47 1.15 37.44 12.47
C ARG A 47 1.23 38.52 11.42
N VAL A 48 0.19 38.63 10.59
CA VAL A 48 0.17 39.61 9.49
C VAL A 48 -0.25 40.99 9.99
N ASN A 49 -1.40 41.09 10.66
CA ASN A 49 -1.96 42.34 11.21
C ASN A 49 -3.14 42.02 12.15
N ASP A 50 -3.58 42.98 12.99
CA ASP A 50 -4.71 42.79 13.93
C ASP A 50 -6.03 42.43 13.23
N ARG A 51 -6.22 42.89 11.98
CA ARG A 51 -7.41 42.56 11.18
C ARG A 51 -7.32 41.22 10.45
N HIS A 52 -6.13 40.84 10.00
CA HIS A 52 -5.91 39.64 9.18
C HIS A 52 -5.45 38.43 10.01
N GLY A 53 -5.09 38.64 11.27
CA GLY A 53 -4.70 37.59 12.20
C GLY A 53 -3.38 36.91 11.82
N TRP A 54 -3.41 35.59 11.79
CA TRP A 54 -2.25 34.72 11.56
C TRP A 54 -2.26 34.15 10.16
N LEU A 55 -1.10 34.13 9.52
CA LEU A 55 -0.82 33.48 8.25
C LEU A 55 -0.03 32.20 8.51
N VAL A 56 -0.50 31.10 7.92
CA VAL A 56 0.15 29.80 7.96
C VAL A 56 0.54 29.43 6.53
N THR A 57 1.82 29.24 6.28
CA THR A 57 2.35 28.89 4.95
C THR A 57 3.17 27.62 4.97
N CYS A 58 3.07 26.82 3.91
CA CYS A 58 3.88 25.63 3.67
C CYS A 58 4.49 25.73 2.27
N SER A 59 5.82 25.77 2.18
CA SER A 59 6.56 26.01 0.94
C SER A 59 6.92 24.72 0.19
N GLU A 60 7.27 23.66 0.91
CA GLU A 60 7.76 22.40 0.36
C GLU A 60 6.67 21.31 0.44
N PRO A 61 6.26 20.68 -0.68
CA PRO A 61 5.36 19.54 -0.64
C PRO A 61 6.11 18.27 -0.19
N LEU A 62 5.41 17.38 0.52
CA LEU A 62 5.94 16.07 0.92
C LEU A 62 5.04 14.97 0.36
N GLN A 63 5.65 13.98 -0.29
CA GLN A 63 4.97 12.80 -0.82
C GLN A 63 5.45 11.54 -0.10
N PHE A 64 4.53 10.62 0.11
CA PHE A 64 4.81 9.30 0.66
C PHE A 64 3.96 8.24 -0.04
N MET A 65 4.41 6.99 0.04
CA MET A 65 3.69 5.85 -0.51
C MET A 65 3.05 5.05 0.62
N SER A 66 1.75 4.78 0.49
CA SER A 66 1.01 3.96 1.45
C SER A 66 0.34 2.77 0.77
N LEU A 67 0.20 1.68 1.50
CA LEU A 67 -0.55 0.50 1.10
C LEU A 67 -1.90 0.47 1.82
N HIS A 68 -2.95 0.18 1.07
CA HIS A 68 -4.30 0.02 1.61
C HIS A 68 -4.63 -1.47 1.82
N ILE A 69 -5.08 -1.82 3.03
CA ILE A 69 -5.55 -3.15 3.39
C ILE A 69 -7.08 -3.13 3.34
N PRO A 70 -7.71 -3.75 2.32
CA PRO A 70 -9.13 -3.63 2.08
C PRO A 70 -9.99 -4.35 3.13
N GLU A 71 -9.46 -5.42 3.73
CA GLU A 71 -10.22 -6.24 4.70
C GLU A 71 -10.44 -5.53 6.04
N GLU A 72 -9.46 -4.73 6.44
CA GLU A 72 -9.49 -3.94 7.68
C GLU A 72 -9.81 -2.46 7.40
N ASN A 73 -9.96 -2.09 6.12
CA ASN A 73 -10.15 -0.72 5.65
C ASN A 73 -9.14 0.28 6.27
N ARG A 74 -7.84 -0.08 6.27
CA ARG A 74 -6.77 0.74 6.83
C ARG A 74 -5.64 1.01 5.84
N SER A 75 -4.85 2.04 6.08
CA SER A 75 -3.64 2.36 5.30
C SER A 75 -2.39 2.24 6.16
N VAL A 76 -1.30 1.76 5.57
CA VAL A 76 0.01 1.56 6.22
C VAL A 76 1.08 2.20 5.35
N ASP A 77 2.08 2.84 5.94
CA ASP A 77 3.24 3.33 5.18
C ASP A 77 4.02 2.13 4.59
N ILE A 78 4.41 2.20 3.31
CA ILE A 78 5.20 1.12 2.70
C ILE A 78 6.50 0.87 3.45
N LEU A 79 7.03 1.90 4.09
CA LEU A 79 8.26 1.83 4.88
C LEU A 79 8.06 1.19 6.27
N GLU A 80 6.82 1.01 6.73
CA GLU A 80 6.49 0.31 7.98
C GLU A 80 6.53 -1.22 7.80
N LEU A 81 6.43 -1.70 6.56
CA LEU A 81 6.49 -3.13 6.23
C LEU A 81 7.81 -3.81 6.65
N THR A 82 8.87 -3.04 6.89
CA THR A 82 10.11 -3.59 7.44
C THR A 82 9.90 -4.29 8.77
N GLU A 83 8.96 -3.82 9.58
CA GLU A 83 8.62 -4.38 10.88
C GLU A 83 7.59 -5.51 10.76
N GLN A 84 6.68 -5.42 9.77
CA GLN A 84 5.64 -6.40 9.48
C GLN A 84 6.09 -7.42 8.41
N LYS A 85 6.95 -8.36 8.80
CA LYS A 85 7.58 -9.35 7.88
C LYS A 85 6.58 -10.20 7.08
N ASP A 86 5.45 -10.58 7.68
CA ASP A 86 4.45 -11.40 7.00
C ASP A 86 3.76 -10.63 5.88
N LEU A 87 3.39 -9.36 6.14
CA LEU A 87 2.79 -8.48 5.15
C LEU A 87 3.79 -8.11 4.05
N LEU A 88 5.05 -7.86 4.42
CA LEU A 88 6.15 -7.64 3.48
C LEU A 88 6.32 -8.81 2.51
N LYS A 89 6.33 -10.04 3.05
CA LYS A 89 6.47 -11.26 2.25
C LYS A 89 5.28 -11.45 1.31
N PHE A 90 4.07 -11.21 1.80
CA PHE A 90 2.86 -11.24 0.97
C PHE A 90 2.93 -10.23 -0.18
N HIS A 91 3.25 -8.97 0.12
CA HIS A 91 3.36 -7.91 -0.89
C HIS A 91 4.45 -8.19 -1.93
N TYR A 92 5.60 -8.70 -1.49
CA TYR A 92 6.66 -9.14 -2.41
C TYR A 92 6.18 -10.22 -3.40
N HIS A 93 5.45 -11.22 -2.91
CA HIS A 93 4.89 -12.26 -3.78
C HIS A 93 3.80 -11.71 -4.71
N THR A 94 3.03 -10.70 -4.30
CA THR A 94 2.09 -9.99 -5.17
C THR A 94 2.80 -9.28 -6.31
N LEU A 95 3.91 -8.58 -6.04
CA LEU A 95 4.73 -7.95 -7.09
C LEU A 95 5.29 -8.98 -8.07
N ARG A 96 5.73 -10.14 -7.55
CA ARG A 96 6.21 -11.24 -8.39
C ARG A 96 5.10 -11.89 -9.22
N LEU A 97 3.86 -11.92 -8.71
CA LEU A 97 2.71 -12.37 -9.49
C LEU A 97 2.44 -11.40 -10.65
N TYR A 98 2.47 -10.09 -10.38
CA TYR A 98 2.29 -9.07 -11.40
C TYR A 98 3.34 -9.17 -12.52
N SER A 99 4.62 -9.32 -12.16
CA SER A 99 5.70 -9.48 -13.13
C SER A 99 5.52 -10.75 -13.98
N ALA A 100 5.15 -11.88 -13.35
CA ALA A 100 4.89 -13.14 -14.05
C ALA A 100 3.70 -13.06 -15.02
N VAL A 101 2.66 -12.28 -14.71
CA VAL A 101 1.47 -12.13 -15.56
C VAL A 101 1.77 -11.27 -16.79
N CYS A 102 2.68 -10.30 -16.67
CA CYS A 102 3.13 -9.45 -17.78
C CYS A 102 4.19 -10.09 -18.68
N ALA A 103 4.77 -11.21 -18.26
CA ALA A 103 5.82 -11.89 -19.02
C ALA A 103 5.39 -12.26 -20.46
N LEU A 104 6.39 -12.40 -21.34
CA LEU A 104 6.24 -12.90 -22.72
C LEU A 104 5.39 -11.99 -23.64
N GLY A 105 5.50 -10.67 -23.50
CA GLY A 105 4.89 -9.71 -24.43
C GLY A 105 3.38 -9.50 -24.23
N ASN A 106 2.88 -9.74 -23.00
CA ASN A 106 1.46 -9.60 -22.68
C ASN A 106 1.07 -8.14 -22.39
N ASN A 107 1.10 -7.30 -23.43
CA ASN A 107 0.89 -5.86 -23.31
C ASN A 107 -0.51 -5.49 -22.82
N ARG A 108 -1.51 -6.33 -23.11
CA ARG A 108 -2.89 -6.08 -22.67
C ARG A 108 -3.01 -6.09 -21.14
N VAL A 109 -2.34 -7.04 -20.48
CA VAL A 109 -2.37 -7.10 -19.02
C VAL A 109 -1.41 -6.10 -18.40
N ALA A 110 -0.27 -5.81 -19.06
CA ALA A 110 0.62 -4.72 -18.64
C ALA A 110 -0.13 -3.38 -18.54
N HIS A 111 -0.94 -3.03 -19.54
CA HIS A 111 -1.78 -1.82 -19.47
C HIS A 111 -2.83 -1.86 -18.35
N ALA A 112 -3.39 -3.04 -18.05
CA ALA A 112 -4.33 -3.17 -16.93
C ALA A 112 -3.61 -2.99 -15.57
N LEU A 113 -2.37 -3.46 -15.43
CA LEU A 113 -1.57 -3.28 -14.22
C LEU A 113 -1.19 -1.83 -13.97
N CYS A 114 -1.06 -0.99 -15.00
CA CYS A 114 -0.85 0.44 -14.82
C CYS A 114 -1.98 1.11 -14.03
N SER A 115 -3.20 0.54 -13.98
CA SER A 115 -4.28 1.05 -13.12
C SER A 115 -4.14 0.69 -11.64
N HIS A 116 -3.27 -0.28 -11.32
CA HIS A 116 -2.98 -0.72 -9.96
C HIS A 116 -1.66 -0.16 -9.44
N ALA A 117 -0.67 -0.01 -10.31
CA ALA A 117 0.64 0.57 -10.01
C ALA A 117 0.97 1.63 -11.08
N ASP A 118 0.79 2.89 -10.70
CA ASP A 118 1.05 4.03 -11.59
C ASP A 118 2.55 4.30 -11.75
N GLU A 119 2.92 4.96 -12.85
CA GLU A 119 4.32 5.35 -13.15
C GLU A 119 4.95 6.17 -12.01
N ALA A 120 4.21 7.13 -11.44
CA ALA A 120 4.69 7.94 -10.33
C ALA A 120 5.03 7.11 -9.08
N GLN A 121 4.28 6.03 -8.84
CA GLN A 121 4.54 5.11 -7.72
C GLN A 121 5.81 4.31 -7.97
N LEU A 122 6.01 3.81 -9.20
CA LEU A 122 7.23 3.08 -9.57
C LEU A 122 8.47 3.95 -9.43
N LEU A 123 8.42 5.19 -9.94
CA LEU A 123 9.52 6.15 -9.81
C LEU A 123 9.81 6.48 -8.35
N TYR A 124 8.79 6.72 -7.54
CA TYR A 124 8.96 6.95 -6.10
C TYR A 124 9.66 5.77 -5.40
N ALA A 125 9.24 4.54 -5.70
CA ALA A 125 9.82 3.34 -5.10
C ALA A 125 11.30 3.14 -5.50
N ILE A 126 11.68 3.57 -6.70
CA ILE A 126 13.05 3.47 -7.23
C ILE A 126 13.98 4.52 -6.61
N GLU A 127 13.51 5.75 -6.46
CA GLU A 127 14.29 6.86 -5.89
C GLU A 127 14.46 6.73 -4.37
N ASN A 128 13.51 6.06 -3.70
CA ASN A 128 13.51 5.94 -2.25
C ASN A 128 14.62 5.00 -1.73
N LYS A 129 15.60 5.60 -1.04
CA LYS A 129 16.75 4.91 -0.44
C LYS A 129 16.41 4.00 0.74
N TYR A 130 15.25 4.21 1.38
CA TYR A 130 14.84 3.47 2.58
C TYR A 130 14.00 2.23 2.26
N MET A 131 13.78 1.93 0.97
CA MET A 131 12.97 0.79 0.56
C MET A 131 13.59 -0.54 0.99
N PRO A 132 12.79 -1.47 1.54
CA PRO A 132 13.27 -2.82 1.88
C PRO A 132 13.82 -3.52 0.64
N GLY A 133 14.89 -4.31 0.81
CA GLY A 133 15.57 -4.99 -0.30
C GLY A 133 14.63 -5.83 -1.19
N LEU A 134 13.70 -6.57 -0.59
CA LEU A 134 12.72 -7.39 -1.33
C LEU A 134 11.74 -6.54 -2.15
N LEU A 135 11.26 -5.42 -1.60
CA LEU A 135 10.36 -4.55 -2.34
C LEU A 135 11.10 -3.82 -3.45
N ARG A 136 12.33 -3.39 -3.16
CA ARG A 136 13.17 -2.72 -4.14
C ARG A 136 13.40 -3.59 -5.38
N THR A 137 13.78 -4.85 -5.20
CA THR A 137 13.91 -5.78 -6.34
C THR A 137 12.58 -6.02 -7.05
N GLY A 138 11.50 -6.22 -6.30
CA GLY A 138 10.16 -6.42 -6.88
C GLY A 138 9.68 -5.27 -7.75
N TYR A 139 9.89 -4.01 -7.34
CA TYR A 139 9.49 -2.84 -8.13
C TYR A 139 10.39 -2.62 -9.36
N TYR A 140 11.69 -2.92 -9.28
CA TYR A 140 12.57 -2.88 -10.45
C TYR A 140 12.16 -3.92 -11.49
N ASP A 141 11.94 -5.17 -11.06
CA ASP A 141 11.52 -6.25 -11.95
C ASP A 141 10.18 -5.93 -12.61
N LEU A 142 9.23 -5.37 -11.84
CA LEU A 142 7.92 -4.96 -12.35
C LEU A 142 8.05 -3.85 -13.41
N LEU A 143 8.88 -2.83 -13.19
CA LEU A 143 9.09 -1.76 -14.17
C LEU A 143 9.64 -2.35 -15.47
N ILE A 144 10.64 -3.23 -15.39
CA ILE A 144 11.24 -3.88 -16.55
C ILE A 144 10.19 -4.69 -17.31
N ASP A 145 9.37 -5.46 -16.60
CA ASP A 145 8.39 -6.36 -17.21
C ASP A 145 7.17 -5.66 -17.81
N ILE A 146 6.81 -4.47 -17.33
CA ILE A 146 5.69 -3.68 -17.87
C ILE A 146 6.13 -2.79 -19.02
N HIS A 147 7.30 -2.14 -18.91
CA HIS A 147 7.68 -1.05 -19.81
C HIS A 147 8.88 -1.33 -20.72
N LEU A 148 9.74 -2.31 -20.40
CA LEU A 148 11.01 -2.52 -21.09
C LEU A 148 11.14 -3.91 -21.75
N ARG A 149 10.13 -4.78 -21.65
CA ARG A 149 10.05 -6.09 -22.31
C ARG A 149 9.05 -6.07 -23.46
#